data_AF-A0A7W1Z633-F1
#
_entry.id   AF-A0A7W1Z633-F1
#
_cell.length_a   1.000
_cell.length_b   1.000
_cell.length_c   1.000
_cell.angle_alpha   90.00
_cell.angle_beta   90.00
_cell.angle_gamma   90.00
#
_symmetry.space_group_name_H-M   'P 1'
#
loop_
_entity.id
_entity.type
_entity.pdbx_description
1 polymer ?
#
loop_
_entity_poly.entity_id
_entity_poly.type
_entity_poly.pdbx_seq_one_letter_code
_entity_poly.pdbx_strand_id
1 'polypeptide(L)' 'GSPYIPAQQGFVIPYGVRSVLGFGGVLPRGDLFAVIMFVRVPLPPRTAELFKPLALSAKLAILPVANGPLFDA' A
#
# COMPACT_ATOMS: atom_id res chain seq x y z
N GLY A 1 13.44 6.80 5.60
CA GLY A 1 12.79 6.71 4.28
C GLY A 1 13.73 6.00 3.34
N SER A 2 13.22 5.37 2.29
CA SER A 2 14.10 4.85 1.23
C SER A 2 14.71 6.03 0.47
N PRO A 3 16.04 6.09 0.30
CA PRO A 3 16.68 7.15 -0.50
C PRO A 3 16.33 7.06 -1.98
N TYR A 4 15.79 5.91 -2.43
CA TYR A 4 15.42 5.67 -3.82
C TYR A 4 14.05 6.22 -4.22
N ILE A 5 13.26 6.76 -3.28
CA ILE A 5 12.00 7.45 -3.62
C ILE A 5 12.36 8.79 -4.27
N PRO A 6 12.01 9.05 -5.55
CA PRO A 6 12.45 10.27 -6.22
C PRO A 6 11.93 11.56 -5.57
N ALA A 7 10.71 11.52 -5.04
CA ALA A 7 10.05 12.66 -4.40
C ALA A 7 10.55 12.93 -2.97
N GLN A 8 11.87 13.03 -2.77
CA GLN A 8 12.44 13.32 -1.45
C GLN A 8 11.96 14.68 -0.92
N GLN A 9 12.17 15.73 -1.70
CA GLN A 9 11.89 17.11 -1.29
C GLN A 9 10.41 17.45 -1.23
N GLY A 10 9.60 16.86 -2.12
CA GLY A 10 8.16 17.15 -2.21
C GLY A 10 7.29 16.25 -1.34
N PHE A 11 7.82 15.14 -0.82
CA PHE A 11 6.99 14.14 -0.14
C PHE A 11 7.68 13.47 1.05
N VAL A 12 8.82 12.80 0.85
CA VAL A 12 9.45 12.01 1.92
C VAL A 12 9.86 12.88 3.11
N ILE A 13 10.56 13.98 2.85
CA ILE A 13 11.05 14.89 3.90
C ILE A 13 9.90 15.68 4.54
N PRO A 14 9.02 16.37 3.78
CA PRO A 14 7.95 17.18 4.37
C PRO A 14 6.96 16.36 5.22
N TYR A 15 6.62 15.14 4.79
CA TYR A 15 5.68 14.29 5.53
C TYR A 15 6.37 13.36 6.53
N GLY A 16 7.71 13.44 6.67
CA GLY A 16 8.48 12.70 7.66
C GLY A 16 8.48 11.19 7.45
N VAL A 17 8.47 10.72 6.20
CA VAL A 17 8.36 9.30 5.86
C VAL A 17 9.66 8.56 6.23
N ARG A 18 9.56 7.62 7.17
CA ARG A 18 10.69 6.84 7.66
C ARG A 18 10.71 5.39 7.16
N SER A 19 9.55 4.81 6.87
CA SER A 19 9.45 3.49 6.22
C SER A 19 8.24 3.43 5.28
N VAL A 20 8.20 2.41 4.43
CA VAL A 20 7.08 2.12 3.54
C VAL A 20 6.68 0.66 3.76
N LEU A 21 5.38 0.40 3.89
CA LEU A 21 4.83 -0.94 3.92
C LEU A 21 3.85 -1.09 2.75
N GLY A 22 4.03 -2.15 1.98
CA GLY A 22 3.13 -2.53 0.89
C GLY A 22 2.53 -3.90 1.15
N PHE A 23 1.23 -4.05 0.89
CA PHE A 23 0.58 -5.37 0.80
C PHE A 23 -0.52 -5.32 -0.26
N GLY A 24 -0.97 -6.47 -0.74
CA GLY A 24 -1.94 -6.52 -1.82
C GLY A 24 -2.29 -7.95 -2.21
N GLY A 25 -2.93 -8.09 -3.37
CA GLY A 25 -3.29 -9.38 -3.91
C GLY A 25 -4.03 -9.29 -5.24
N VAL A 26 -4.45 -10.45 -5.73
CA VAL A 26 -5.20 -10.61 -6.98
C VAL A 26 -6.70 -10.67 -6.68
N LEU A 27 -7.49 -9.86 -7.37
CA LEU A 27 -8.96 -9.88 -7.36
C LEU A 27 -9.50 -11.00 -8.29
N PRO A 28 -10.77 -11.43 -8.15
CA PRO A 28 -11.31 -12.55 -8.94
C PRO A 28 -11.21 -12.40 -10.47
N ARG A 29 -11.24 -11.16 -10.99
CA ARG A 29 -11.11 -10.86 -12.41
C ARG A 29 -9.66 -10.90 -12.94
N GLY A 30 -8.68 -11.09 -12.05
CA GLY A 30 -7.26 -11.06 -12.38
C GLY A 30 -6.58 -9.71 -12.08
N ASP A 31 -7.37 -8.67 -11.77
CA ASP A 31 -6.82 -7.35 -11.42
C ASP A 31 -6.00 -7.40 -10.13
N LEU A 32 -4.94 -6.60 -10.07
CA LEU A 32 -4.12 -6.45 -8.87
C LEU A 32 -4.61 -5.26 -8.05
N PHE A 33 -4.64 -5.41 -6.73
CA PHE A 33 -4.72 -4.28 -5.83
C PHE A 33 -3.48 -4.23 -4.93
N ALA A 34 -3.07 -3.02 -4.58
CA ALA A 34 -1.98 -2.77 -3.64
C ALA A 34 -2.36 -1.63 -2.71
N VAL A 35 -2.04 -1.80 -1.42
CA VAL A 35 -2.08 -0.76 -0.39
C VAL A 35 -0.64 -0.39 -0.09
N ILE A 36 -0.31 0.89 -0.28
CA ILE A 36 1.03 1.44 -0.02
C ILE A 36 0.91 2.45 1.13
N MET A 37 1.52 2.14 2.27
CA MET A 37 1.50 2.99 3.46
C MET A 37 2.86 3.64 3.67
N PHE A 38 2.86 4.96 3.75
CA PHE A 38 4.03 5.76 4.11
C PHE A 38 3.99 6.08 5.60
N VAL A 39 4.94 5.53 6.34
CA VAL A 39 4.92 5.53 7.81
C VAL A 39 6.01 6.45 8.36
N ARG A 40 5.69 7.23 9.39
CA ARG A 40 6.59 8.23 9.98
C ARG A 40 7.58 7.68 11.01
N VAL A 41 7.53 6.39 11.31
CA VAL A 41 8.44 5.69 12.22
C VAL A 41 9.14 4.56 11.47
N PRO A 42 10.35 4.14 11.90
CA PRO A 42 10.97 2.93 11.35
C PRO A 42 10.07 1.71 11.64
N LEU A 43 9.79 0.91 10.62
CA LEU A 43 9.00 -0.31 10.75
C LEU A 43 9.90 -1.54 10.60
N PRO A 44 10.11 -2.34 11.66
CA PRO A 44 10.86 -3.59 11.58
C PRO A 44 10.15 -4.62 10.69
N PRO A 45 10.88 -5.53 10.01
CA PRO A 45 10.27 -6.57 9.18
C PRO A 45 9.26 -7.44 9.95
N ARG A 46 9.55 -7.80 11.22
CA ARG A 46 8.62 -8.57 12.05
C ARG A 46 7.29 -7.86 12.29
N THR A 47 7.29 -6.53 12.38
CA THR A 47 6.06 -5.73 12.51
C THR A 47 5.31 -5.68 11.19
N ALA A 48 6.04 -5.60 10.06
CA ALA A 48 5.43 -5.61 8.73
C ALA A 48 4.71 -6.94 8.43
N GLU A 49 5.26 -8.05 8.89
CA GLU A 49 4.67 -9.39 8.76
C GLU A 49 3.27 -9.50 9.39
N LEU A 50 3.00 -8.73 10.45
CA LEU A 50 1.68 -8.70 11.11
C LEU A 50 0.57 -8.13 10.21
N PHE A 51 0.92 -7.46 9.09
CA PHE A 51 -0.04 -6.91 8.13
C PHE A 51 -0.47 -7.92 7.07
N LYS A 52 0.16 -9.10 6.96
CA LYS A 52 -0.24 -10.14 6.00
C LYS A 52 -1.73 -10.51 6.08
N PRO A 53 -2.35 -10.70 7.26
CA PRO A 53 -3.78 -10.98 7.37
C PRO A 53 -4.68 -9.84 6.85
N LEU A 54 -4.18 -8.59 6.87
CA LEU A 54 -4.95 -7.44 6.38
C LEU A 54 -5.10 -7.46 4.86
N ALA A 55 -4.24 -8.16 4.12
CA ALA A 55 -4.40 -8.29 2.67
C ALA A 55 -5.74 -8.95 2.31
N LEU A 56 -6.14 -10.01 3.03
CA LEU A 56 -7.44 -10.65 2.79
C LEU A 56 -8.60 -9.71 3.14
N SER A 57 -8.51 -9.03 4.28
CA SER A 57 -9.55 -8.09 4.73
C SER A 57 -9.72 -6.93 3.73
N ALA A 58 -8.62 -6.36 3.25
CA ALA A 58 -8.63 -5.31 2.22
C ALA A 58 -9.20 -5.82 0.90
N LYS A 59 -8.84 -7.04 0.47
CA LYS A 59 -9.42 -7.67 -0.73
C LYS A 59 -10.95 -7.76 -0.62
N LEU A 60 -11.47 -8.21 0.52
CA LEU A 60 -12.92 -8.30 0.77
C LEU A 60 -13.59 -6.92 0.76
N ALA A 61 -12.95 -5.90 1.30
CA ALA A 61 -13.48 -4.52 1.30
C ALA A 61 -13.49 -3.88 -0.10
N ILE A 62 -12.54 -4.23 -0.97
CA ILE A 62 -12.43 -3.68 -2.33
C ILE A 62 -13.39 -4.38 -3.31
N LEU A 63 -13.70 -5.66 -3.09
CA LEU A 63 -14.53 -6.48 -3.98
C LEU A 63 -15.84 -5.83 -4.46
N PRO A 64 -16.65 -5.15 -3.60
CA PRO A 64 -17.91 -4.55 -4.02
C PRO A 64 -17.76 -3.46 -5.08
N VAL A 65 -16.62 -2.76 -5.09
CA VAL A 65 -16.35 -1.65 -6.03
C VAL A 65 -15.44 -2.06 -7.19
N ALA A 66 -14.80 -3.23 -7.09
CA ALA A 66 -13.87 -3.75 -8.09
C ALA A 66 -14.51 -4.09 -9.46
N ASN A 67 -15.84 -4.10 -9.55
CA ASN A 67 -16.55 -4.42 -10.79
C ASN A 67 -16.87 -3.20 -11.66
N GLY A 68 -16.62 -1.98 -11.17
CA GLY A 68 -16.76 -0.75 -11.95
C GLY A 68 -15.56 -0.49 -12.87
N PRO A 69 -15.66 0.50 -13.78
CA PRO A 69 -14.50 1.00 -14.50
C PRO A 69 -13.44 1.49 -13.51
N LEU A 70 -12.19 1.03 -13.69
CA LEU A 70 -11.08 1.41 -12.81
C LEU A 70 -10.61 2.85 -13.06
N PHE A 71 -10.75 3.31 -14.30
CA PHE A 71 -10.50 4.68 -14.72
C PHE A 71 -11.70 5.15 -15.53
N ASP A 72 -12.13 6.39 -15.30
CA ASP A 72 -13.05 7.06 -16.19
C ASP A 72 -12.34 7.34 -17.53
N ALA A 73 -13.09 7.18 -18.63
CA ALA A 73 -12.60 7.39 -19.99
C ALA A 73 -12.55 8.87 -20.39
#